data_AF-A0A967WP56-F1
#
_entry.id   AF-A0A967WP56-F1
#
_cell.length_a   1.000
_cell.length_b   1.000
_cell.length_c   1.000
_cell.angle_alpha   90.00
_cell.angle_beta   90.00
_cell.angle_gamma   90.00
#
_symmetry.space_group_name_H-M   'P 1'
#
loop_
_entity.id
_entity.type
_entity.pdbx_description
1 polymer ?
#
loop_
_entity_poly.entity_id
_entity_poly.type
_entity_poly.pdbx_seq_one_letter_code
_entity_poly.pdbx_strand_id
1 'polypeptide(L)'
;GHLLADGSTSSSNWLYTQSYNEKDGNRQKWRDNADYHPAGIGLYSKWAWCWPVNRRIIYNRASVDLDGNPWDAEDFVIRWTGPETKWEGDVPDGGWAPMNLEGTRHPFIMKPAG
;
A
#
# COMPACT_ATOMS: atom_id res chain seq x y z
N GLY A 1 14.86 -3.31 5.04
CA GLY A 1 15.78 -2.31 4.48
C GLY A 1 15.22 -1.75 3.19
N HIS A 2 15.80 -0.65 2.72
CA HIS A 2 15.55 -0.11 1.38
C HIS A 2 16.67 -0.57 0.44
N LEU A 3 16.39 -0.65 -0.86
CA LEU A 3 17.41 -0.91 -1.87
C LEU A 3 18.16 0.38 -2.21
N LEU A 4 19.48 0.28 -2.34
CA LEU A 4 20.39 1.36 -2.69
C LEU A 4 21.10 1.03 -4.01
N ALA A 5 21.39 2.08 -4.80
CA ALA A 5 22.06 1.95 -6.10
C ALA A 5 23.60 1.89 -6.02
N ASP A 6 24.17 2.02 -4.81
CA ASP A 6 25.62 2.04 -4.54
C ASP A 6 26.27 0.65 -4.43
N GLY A 7 25.50 -0.41 -4.68
CA GLY A 7 25.96 -1.80 -4.59
C GLY A 7 25.97 -2.39 -3.17
N SER A 8 25.56 -1.63 -2.14
CA SER A 8 25.50 -2.12 -0.76
C SER A 8 24.31 -3.06 -0.48
N THR A 9 23.36 -3.15 -1.42
CA THR A 9 22.16 -3.99 -1.30
C THR A 9 21.99 -4.89 -2.51
N SER A 10 21.43 -6.09 -2.30
CA SER A 10 21.14 -7.04 -3.39
C SER A 10 19.69 -7.49 -3.36
N SER A 11 19.10 -7.65 -4.55
CA SER A 11 17.79 -8.28 -4.75
C SER A 11 17.66 -8.69 -6.21
N SER A 12 17.45 -9.99 -6.46
CA SER A 12 17.24 -10.48 -7.84
C SER A 12 15.91 -10.03 -8.43
N ASN A 13 14.91 -9.75 -7.58
CA ASN A 13 13.64 -9.16 -7.99
C ASN A 13 13.16 -8.15 -6.93
N TRP A 14 13.31 -6.87 -7.23
CA TRP A 14 13.02 -5.79 -6.29
C TRP A 14 11.55 -5.77 -5.83
N LEU A 15 10.60 -6.21 -6.66
CA LEU A 15 9.17 -6.26 -6.33
C LEU A 15 8.88 -7.20 -5.15
N TYR A 16 9.72 -8.22 -4.96
CA TYR A 16 9.60 -9.23 -3.90
C TYR A 16 10.35 -8.87 -2.64
N THR A 17 11.07 -7.74 -2.62
CA THR A 17 11.67 -7.22 -1.39
C THR A 17 10.60 -7.08 -0.31
N GLN A 18 10.87 -7.58 0.90
CA GLN A 18 9.94 -7.72 2.04
C GLN A 18 8.99 -8.93 2.03
N SER A 19 8.89 -9.71 0.95
CA SER A 19 8.16 -10.98 0.96
C SER A 19 8.76 -12.00 1.95
N TYR A 20 10.09 -11.96 2.08
CA TYR A 20 10.86 -12.59 3.15
C TYR A 20 11.73 -11.51 3.81
N ASN A 21 11.63 -11.35 5.13
CA ASN A 21 12.49 -10.45 5.89
C ASN A 21 12.81 -11.00 7.28
N GLU A 22 13.77 -10.40 7.97
CA GLU A 22 14.24 -10.86 9.28
C GLU A 22 13.19 -10.76 10.38
N LYS A 23 12.32 -9.73 10.32
CA LYS A 23 11.32 -9.46 11.36
C LYS A 23 10.20 -10.50 11.36
N ASP A 24 9.68 -10.82 10.18
CA ASP A 24 8.47 -11.63 10.03
C ASP A 24 8.71 -12.99 9.35
N GLY A 25 9.95 -13.27 8.93
CA GLY A 25 10.29 -14.46 8.17
C GLY A 25 9.64 -14.48 6.78
N ASN A 26 9.21 -15.68 6.35
CA ASN A 26 8.56 -15.89 5.06
C ASN A 26 7.07 -15.53 5.13
N ARG A 27 6.71 -14.31 4.71
CA ARG A 27 5.31 -13.83 4.71
C ARG A 27 4.43 -14.54 3.69
N GLN A 28 5.02 -15.12 2.64
CA GLN A 28 4.25 -15.89 1.63
C GLN A 28 3.65 -17.17 2.22
N LYS A 29 4.16 -17.65 3.36
CA LYS A 29 3.63 -18.80 4.10
C LYS A 29 2.54 -18.44 5.09
N TRP A 30 2.19 -17.16 5.27
CA TRP A 30 1.12 -16.80 6.19
C TRP A 30 -0.22 -17.42 5.77
N ARG A 31 -0.98 -17.91 6.74
CA ARG A 31 -2.28 -18.61 6.55
C ARG A 31 -3.36 -18.05 7.46
N ASP A 32 -3.26 -16.77 7.78
CA ASP A 32 -4.24 -16.07 8.61
C ASP A 32 -5.32 -15.50 7.70
N ASN A 33 -6.53 -16.03 7.79
CA ASN A 33 -7.69 -15.64 6.99
C ASN A 33 -8.59 -14.63 7.71
N ALA A 34 -8.13 -14.01 8.80
CA ALA A 34 -8.85 -12.87 9.35
C ALA A 34 -8.77 -11.69 8.38
N ASP A 35 -9.91 -11.03 8.15
CA ASP A 35 -9.90 -9.72 7.51
C ASP A 35 -9.63 -8.65 8.56
N TYR A 36 -8.50 -7.98 8.40
CA TYR A 36 -8.06 -6.91 9.29
C TYR A 36 -8.46 -5.52 8.76
N HIS A 37 -9.08 -5.46 7.58
CA HIS A 37 -9.57 -4.19 7.03
C HIS A 37 -10.77 -3.70 7.85
N PRO A 38 -10.80 -2.43 8.32
CA PRO A 38 -11.90 -1.93 9.16
C PRO A 38 -13.28 -2.01 8.51
N ALA A 39 -13.35 -1.87 7.18
CA ALA A 39 -14.58 -2.02 6.41
C ALA A 39 -14.94 -3.47 6.04
N GLY A 40 -14.08 -4.45 6.30
CA GLY A 40 -14.42 -5.87 6.03
C GLY A 40 -14.52 -6.25 4.54
N ILE A 41 -13.78 -5.57 3.65
CA ILE A 41 -13.86 -5.74 2.19
C ILE A 41 -13.12 -6.96 1.63
N GLY A 42 -12.60 -7.85 2.49
CA GLY A 42 -12.00 -9.12 2.08
C GLY A 42 -10.56 -9.03 1.60
N LEU A 43 -9.75 -8.13 2.15
CA LEU A 43 -8.34 -7.98 1.73
C LEU A 43 -7.44 -9.12 2.21
N TYR A 44 -7.75 -9.71 3.37
CA TYR A 44 -7.00 -10.81 4.00
C TYR A 44 -5.48 -10.57 3.98
N SER A 45 -5.06 -9.41 4.50
CA SER A 45 -3.68 -8.92 4.36
C SER A 45 -2.61 -9.81 5.00
N LYS A 46 -3.01 -10.77 5.86
CA LYS A 46 -2.13 -11.79 6.45
C LYS A 46 -2.34 -13.20 5.86
N TRP A 47 -3.08 -13.34 4.76
CA TRP A 47 -3.10 -14.56 3.96
C TRP A 47 -2.10 -14.42 2.81
N ALA A 48 -1.04 -15.22 2.84
CA ALA A 48 0.15 -15.05 2.01
C ALA A 48 0.66 -13.59 2.01
N TRP A 49 1.41 -13.22 0.97
CA TRP A 49 1.91 -11.88 0.75
C TRP A 49 1.79 -11.52 -0.73
N CYS A 50 1.36 -10.30 -1.03
CA CYS A 50 1.24 -9.81 -2.40
C CYS A 50 2.29 -8.74 -2.71
N TRP A 51 2.78 -8.73 -3.94
CA TRP A 51 3.63 -7.64 -4.40
C TRP A 51 2.75 -6.49 -4.94
N PRO A 52 3.22 -5.22 -4.86
CA PRO A 52 4.40 -4.76 -4.14
C PRO A 52 4.08 -4.45 -2.67
N VAL A 53 5.02 -4.76 -1.77
CA VAL A 53 4.96 -4.42 -0.32
C VAL A 53 3.64 -4.75 0.40
N ASN A 54 2.92 -5.79 -0.04
CA ASN A 54 1.62 -6.25 0.46
C ASN A 54 0.39 -5.38 0.15
N ARG A 55 0.44 -4.56 -0.91
CA ARG A 55 -0.73 -3.83 -1.44
C ARG A 55 -1.68 -4.79 -2.14
N ARG A 56 -2.90 -4.90 -1.63
CA ARG A 56 -3.90 -5.85 -2.15
C ARG A 56 -4.62 -5.25 -3.36
N ILE A 57 -4.84 -3.94 -3.36
CA ILE A 57 -5.41 -3.18 -4.48
C ILE A 57 -4.42 -2.08 -4.88
N ILE A 58 -3.84 -2.18 -6.07
CA ILE A 58 -2.94 -1.15 -6.62
C ILE A 58 -3.70 0.10 -7.04
N TYR A 59 -3.03 1.25 -7.09
CA TYR A 59 -3.65 2.55 -7.36
C TYR A 59 -4.78 2.94 -6.39
N ASN A 60 -4.80 2.35 -5.19
CA ASN A 60 -5.85 2.57 -4.19
C ASN A 60 -6.03 4.03 -3.74
N ARG A 61 -5.04 4.91 -3.94
CA ARG A 61 -5.20 6.36 -3.76
C ARG A 61 -6.19 7.02 -4.71
N ALA A 62 -6.58 6.36 -5.81
CA ALA A 62 -7.65 6.84 -6.67
C ALA A 62 -9.05 6.54 -6.10
N SER A 63 -9.15 5.71 -5.04
CA SER A 63 -10.42 5.42 -4.35
C SER A 63 -10.87 6.51 -3.39
N VAL A 64 -10.07 7.57 -3.24
CA VAL A 64 -10.34 8.72 -2.38
C VAL A 64 -10.34 10.02 -3.19
N ASP A 65 -10.99 11.04 -2.63
CA ASP A 65 -10.96 12.41 -3.12
C ASP A 65 -9.61 13.11 -2.87
N LEU A 66 -9.54 14.41 -3.18
CA LEU A 66 -8.32 15.20 -3.01
C LEU A 66 -7.90 15.38 -1.55
N ASP A 67 -8.86 15.29 -0.63
CA ASP A 67 -8.66 15.44 0.81
C ASP A 67 -8.39 14.09 1.50
N GLY A 68 -8.54 12.98 0.76
CA GLY A 68 -8.32 11.62 1.25
C GLY A 68 -9.57 10.95 1.82
N ASN A 69 -10.76 11.51 1.56
CA ASN A 69 -12.03 10.89 1.90
C ASN A 69 -12.41 9.84 0.85
N PRO A 70 -12.85 8.65 1.24
CA PRO A 70 -13.33 7.64 0.30
C PRO A 70 -14.50 8.11 -0.54
N TRP A 71 -14.52 7.74 -1.83
CA TRP A 71 -15.71 7.92 -2.67
C TRP A 71 -16.89 7.05 -2.20
N ASP A 72 -16.57 5.85 -1.70
CA ASP A 72 -17.48 4.95 -1.01
C ASP A 72 -17.03 4.84 0.46
N ALA A 73 -17.84 5.36 1.37
CA ALA A 73 -17.53 5.39 2.79
C ALA A 73 -17.77 4.05 3.51
N GLU A 74 -18.62 3.18 2.95
CA GLU A 74 -18.95 1.87 3.53
C GLU A 74 -17.88 0.86 3.15
N ASP A 75 -17.54 0.79 1.86
CA ASP A 75 -16.58 -0.17 1.30
C ASP A 75 -15.24 0.48 0.90
N PHE A 76 -14.71 1.36 1.76
CA PHE A 76 -13.47 2.09 1.46
C PHE A 76 -12.26 1.17 1.37
N VAL A 77 -11.33 1.43 0.43
CA VAL A 77 -10.07 0.68 0.30
C VAL A 77 -8.97 1.27 1.19
N ILE A 78 -8.85 2.60 1.19
CA ILE A 78 -8.02 3.37 2.12
C ILE A 78 -8.74 4.66 2.49
N ARG A 79 -8.42 5.24 3.64
CA ARG A 79 -8.83 6.60 4.00
C ARG A 79 -7.72 7.35 4.72
N TRP A 80 -7.66 8.66 4.54
CA TRP A 80 -6.71 9.50 5.26
C TRP A 80 -7.18 9.70 6.70
N THR A 81 -6.28 9.45 7.67
CA THR A 81 -6.59 9.57 9.11
C THR A 81 -5.81 10.68 9.81
N GLY A 82 -5.04 11.46 9.05
CA GLY A 82 -4.26 12.58 9.56
C GLY A 82 -2.75 12.34 9.51
N PRO A 83 -1.93 13.35 9.88
CA PRO A 83 -0.48 13.33 9.68
C PRO A 83 0.26 12.21 10.44
N GLU A 84 -0.30 11.73 11.54
CA GLU A 84 0.34 10.80 12.47
C GLU A 84 0.21 9.35 12.00
N THR A 85 -1.02 8.94 11.66
CA THR A 85 -1.37 7.57 11.22
C THR A 85 -1.35 7.42 9.70
N LYS A 86 -1.42 8.55 8.96
CA LYS A 86 -1.39 8.66 7.50
C LYS A 86 -2.60 8.01 6.84
N TRP A 87 -2.54 6.72 6.55
CA TRP A 87 -3.58 5.99 5.82
C TRP A 87 -4.05 4.78 6.62
N GLU A 88 -5.36 4.58 6.67
CA GLU A 88 -5.99 3.39 7.24
C GLU A 88 -6.61 2.55 6.13
N GLY A 89 -6.55 1.21 6.25
CA GLY A 89 -7.09 0.26 5.28
C GLY A 89 -6.00 -0.62 4.67
N ASP A 90 -6.01 -0.75 3.34
CA ASP A 90 -4.92 -1.39 2.59
C ASP A 90 -3.59 -0.61 2.74
N VAL A 91 -2.47 -1.25 2.35
CA VAL A 91 -1.18 -0.56 2.23
C VAL A 91 -1.30 0.52 1.13
N PRO A 92 -1.04 1.81 1.42
CA PRO A 92 -1.22 2.85 0.42
C PRO A 92 -0.22 2.70 -0.73
N ASP A 93 -0.72 2.84 -1.96
CA ASP A 93 0.10 2.93 -3.16
C ASP A 93 0.75 4.31 -3.27
N GLY A 94 1.80 4.50 -2.46
CA GLY A 94 2.45 5.79 -2.26
C GLY A 94 1.99 6.47 -0.99
N GLY A 95 2.79 6.37 0.08
CA GLY A 95 2.42 6.89 1.40
C GLY A 95 2.48 8.42 1.56
N TRP A 96 2.39 9.20 0.48
CA TRP A 96 2.31 10.66 0.53
C TRP A 96 0.99 11.10 1.18
N ALA A 97 0.91 12.35 1.63
CA ALA A 97 -0.34 12.92 2.14
C ALA A 97 -1.39 13.08 1.01
N PRO A 98 -2.64 13.50 1.30
CA PRO A 98 -3.67 13.74 0.28
C PRO A 98 -3.24 14.78 -0.76
N MET A 99 -3.96 14.81 -1.89
CA MET A 99 -3.57 15.60 -3.07
C MET A 99 -3.77 17.11 -2.91
N ASN A 100 -4.59 17.51 -1.95
CA ASN A 100 -4.81 18.92 -1.59
C ASN A 100 -3.65 19.54 -0.78
N LEU A 101 -2.70 18.73 -0.28
CA LEU A 101 -1.56 19.19 0.52
C LEU A 101 -0.30 19.39 -0.32
N GLU A 102 0.53 20.37 0.06
CA GLU A 102 1.81 20.64 -0.60
C GLU A 102 2.78 19.44 -0.52
N GLY A 103 3.55 19.23 -1.59
CA GLY A 103 4.58 18.17 -1.66
C GLY A 103 4.04 16.75 -1.92
N THR A 104 2.76 16.62 -2.24
CA THR A 104 2.11 15.34 -2.58
C THR A 104 2.39 14.87 -4.02
N ARG A 105 1.88 13.69 -4.39
CA ARG A 105 1.95 13.11 -5.74
C ARG A 105 0.58 12.59 -6.18
N HIS A 106 0.35 12.58 -7.49
CA HIS A 106 -0.84 11.97 -8.07
C HIS A 106 -0.88 10.44 -7.85
N PRO A 107 -2.08 9.85 -7.75
CA PRO A 107 -2.27 8.42 -7.46
C PRO A 107 -1.82 7.50 -8.59
N PHE A 108 -1.62 8.04 -9.79
CA PHE A 108 -1.15 7.31 -10.95
C PHE A 108 -0.20 8.18 -11.78
N ILE A 109 0.67 7.51 -12.53
CA ILE A 109 1.57 8.14 -13.49
C ILE A 109 1.03 7.77 -14.87
N MET A 110 0.04 8.50 -15.37
CA MET A 110 -0.39 8.36 -16.77
C MET A 110 0.36 9.34 -17.64
N LYS A 111 0.93 8.83 -18.75
CA LYS A 111 1.41 9.68 -19.85
C LYS A 111 0.20 10.04 -20.72
N PRO A 112 0.15 11.25 -21.31
CA PRO A 112 -0.97 11.69 -22.14
C PRO A 112 -1.28 10.81 -23.37
N ALA A 113 -0.35 9.94 -23.79
CA ALA A 113 -0.42 9.24 -25.07
C ALA A 113 -0.65 7.71 -24.99
N GLY A 114 -0.61 7.09 -23.81
CA GLY A 114 -0.62 5.63 -23.70
C GLY A 114 0.71 4.99 -24.11
#